data_AF-A0A3E3ID75-F1
#
_entry.id   AF-A0A3E3ID75-F1
#
_cell.length_a   1.000
_cell.length_b   1.000
_cell.length_c   1.000
_cell.angle_alpha   90.00
_cell.angle_beta   90.00
_cell.angle_gamma   90.00
#
_symmetry.space_group_name_H-M   'P 1'
#
loop_
_entity.id
_entity.type
_entity.pdbx_description
1 polymer ?
#
loop_
_entity_poly.entity_id
_entity_poly.type
_entity_poly.pdbx_seq_one_letter_code
_entity_poly.pdbx_strand_id
1 'polypeptide(L)'
;MKIKKPAIMLACLFFSQLTACAQPSSFESIPHESIPAVTETAGVTAASLAEESPAAETPAPAAPEKGAASETEEKQTEQAEATDFPEGDGQEGPEMAAYAAALEEIYTNHTFPDGKDFGFDGFHDMSENKFAVYDIDSDGKKELIVLYTTTYMAGMTGTVYAYDSSSGTLRAELQEFPSLTFYDNGAVVAEWSHNQGMAGDFWPYTVYSYNSGTDTYEQTAMVDAWDKSVGEKDYEGNSFPDDIDADGDGLVYYIMPGGTYEKNTPVDFEEYTKWRESSIGQAQPLEIPYLELTEENIQKL
;
A
#
# COMPACT_ATOMS: atom_id res chain seq x y z
N MET A 1 -40.15 -8.17 -59.88
CA MET A 1 -38.70 -7.95 -60.03
C MET A 1 -38.11 -9.13 -60.79
N LYS A 2 -37.64 -8.92 -62.02
CA LYS A 2 -37.09 -10.01 -62.85
C LYS A 2 -35.57 -10.05 -62.73
N ILE A 3 -35.10 -11.20 -62.26
CA ILE A 3 -33.72 -11.69 -62.17
C ILE A 3 -33.17 -11.98 -63.58
N LYS A 4 -31.87 -11.76 -63.81
CA LYS A 4 -31.02 -12.53 -64.74
C LYS A 4 -29.52 -12.31 -64.47
N LYS A 5 -28.81 -13.36 -64.02
CA LYS A 5 -27.35 -13.63 -64.19
C LYS A 5 -27.14 -14.30 -65.58
N PRO A 6 -25.94 -14.36 -66.24
CA PRO A 6 -24.70 -15.09 -65.83
C PRO A 6 -23.39 -14.35 -66.26
N ALA A 7 -22.11 -14.78 -66.13
CA ALA A 7 -21.36 -16.06 -66.07
C ALA A 7 -20.01 -15.80 -65.35
N ILE A 8 -19.44 -16.65 -64.47
CA ILE A 8 -18.63 -17.89 -64.61
C ILE A 8 -17.42 -17.81 -65.58
N MET A 9 -16.21 -17.74 -64.99
CA MET A 9 -14.93 -18.35 -65.43
C MET A 9 -13.98 -18.32 -64.20
N LEU A 10 -13.83 -19.40 -63.41
CA LEU A 10 -13.00 -20.61 -63.55
C LEU A 10 -11.48 -20.43 -63.27
N ALA A 11 -11.07 -21.08 -62.17
CA ALA A 11 -9.76 -21.69 -61.84
C ALA A 11 -8.53 -20.80 -61.56
N CYS A 12 -7.96 -20.93 -60.35
CA CYS A 12 -6.85 -21.86 -60.10
C CYS A 12 -6.54 -21.99 -58.60
N LEU A 13 -6.53 -23.24 -58.14
CA LEU A 13 -5.98 -23.69 -56.86
C LEU A 13 -4.46 -23.47 -56.83
N PHE A 14 -3.94 -22.92 -55.75
CA PHE A 14 -2.61 -23.23 -55.23
C PHE A 14 -2.65 -23.28 -53.71
N PHE A 15 -2.71 -24.49 -53.17
CA PHE A 15 -2.22 -24.83 -51.84
C PHE A 15 -0.75 -25.19 -51.99
N SER A 16 0.15 -24.54 -51.25
CA SER A 16 1.38 -25.15 -50.70
C SER A 16 2.16 -24.13 -49.84
N GLN A 17 2.05 -24.37 -48.54
CA GLN A 17 3.10 -24.35 -47.50
C GLN A 17 4.06 -23.15 -47.43
N LEU A 18 3.92 -22.38 -46.34
CA LEU A 18 5.05 -21.77 -45.65
C LEU A 18 5.10 -22.29 -44.22
N THR A 19 6.12 -23.09 -43.96
CA THR A 19 6.57 -23.56 -42.66
C THR A 19 7.01 -22.35 -41.84
N ALA A 20 6.25 -21.99 -40.80
CA ALA A 20 6.69 -21.05 -39.79
C ALA A 20 7.41 -21.83 -38.69
N CYS A 21 8.75 -21.85 -38.74
CA CYS A 21 9.55 -22.15 -37.56
C CYS A 21 9.59 -20.88 -36.69
N ALA A 22 8.65 -20.77 -35.76
CA ALA A 22 8.78 -19.87 -34.63
C ALA A 22 9.20 -20.71 -33.42
N GLN A 23 10.44 -20.54 -32.97
CA GLN A 23 10.87 -21.03 -31.66
C GLN A 23 10.08 -20.26 -30.58
N PRO A 24 9.50 -20.93 -29.58
CA PRO A 24 9.00 -20.23 -28.40
C PRO A 24 10.21 -19.70 -27.63
N SER A 25 10.28 -18.37 -27.48
CA SER A 25 11.15 -17.76 -26.48
C SER A 25 10.67 -18.23 -25.12
N SER A 26 11.55 -18.89 -24.37
CA SER A 26 11.37 -19.20 -22.96
C SER A 26 11.03 -17.90 -22.22
N PHE A 27 9.77 -17.79 -21.80
CA PHE A 27 9.37 -16.84 -20.77
C PHE A 27 9.97 -17.41 -19.48
N GLU A 28 11.09 -16.85 -19.04
CA GLU A 28 11.62 -17.12 -17.71
C GLU A 28 10.59 -16.59 -16.72
N SER A 29 9.94 -17.53 -16.02
CA SER A 29 9.04 -17.27 -14.90
C SER A 29 9.79 -16.42 -13.88
N ILE A 30 9.24 -15.23 -13.59
CA ILE A 30 9.68 -14.38 -12.49
C ILE A 30 9.52 -15.22 -11.20
N PRO A 31 10.59 -15.53 -10.46
CA PRO A 31 10.46 -16.26 -9.20
C PRO A 31 9.61 -15.46 -8.21
N HIS A 32 8.86 -16.16 -7.35
CA HIS A 32 7.96 -15.60 -6.35
C HIS A 32 8.60 -14.49 -5.49
N GLU A 33 9.92 -14.57 -5.24
CA GLU A 33 10.72 -13.54 -4.54
C GLU A 33 10.87 -12.20 -5.29
N SER A 34 10.57 -12.12 -6.59
CA SER A 34 10.83 -10.91 -7.41
C SER A 34 9.62 -10.01 -7.61
N ILE A 35 8.43 -10.40 -7.12
CA ILE A 35 7.42 -9.40 -6.77
C ILE A 35 7.90 -8.85 -5.43
N PRO A 36 8.26 -7.56 -5.31
CA PRO A 36 8.70 -7.04 -4.03
C PRO A 36 7.55 -7.25 -3.03
N ALA A 37 7.73 -8.22 -2.12
CA ALA A 37 7.15 -8.09 -0.81
C ALA A 37 7.79 -6.84 -0.23
N VAL A 38 7.00 -5.79 -0.01
CA VAL A 38 7.49 -4.56 0.63
C VAL A 38 7.61 -4.84 2.13
N THR A 39 8.42 -5.82 2.49
CA THR A 39 8.74 -6.15 3.88
C THR A 39 10.09 -5.55 4.19
N GLU A 40 10.14 -4.26 4.51
CA GLU A 40 11.10 -3.70 5.46
C GLU A 40 10.58 -2.36 5.99
N THR A 41 9.73 -2.41 7.02
CA THR A 41 9.71 -1.36 8.05
C THR A 41 9.53 -1.99 9.42
N ALA A 42 10.57 -1.80 10.25
CA ALA A 42 10.61 -1.82 11.71
C ALA A 42 9.79 -2.89 12.45
N GLY A 43 10.52 -3.90 12.96
CA GLY A 43 9.98 -4.94 13.82
C GLY A 43 9.30 -4.41 15.08
N VAL A 44 8.11 -4.95 15.33
CA VAL A 44 7.52 -4.99 16.67
C VAL A 44 7.30 -6.45 17.01
N THR A 45 8.11 -6.95 17.95
CA THR A 45 7.97 -8.29 18.51
C THR A 45 6.63 -8.41 19.24
N ALA A 46 5.72 -9.24 18.73
CA ALA A 46 4.49 -9.62 19.41
C ALA A 46 4.81 -10.51 20.62
N ALA A 47 4.70 -9.96 21.82
CA ALA A 47 4.69 -10.73 23.06
C ALA A 47 3.27 -11.25 23.32
N SER A 48 3.13 -12.57 23.30
CA SER A 48 1.96 -13.34 23.74
C SER A 48 1.54 -12.95 25.17
N LEU A 49 0.27 -12.59 25.35
CA LEU A 49 -0.37 -12.51 26.67
C LEU A 49 -1.68 -13.31 26.64
N ALA A 50 -1.68 -14.41 27.40
CA ALA A 50 -2.86 -15.16 27.77
C ALA A 50 -3.51 -14.52 29.01
N GLU A 51 -4.83 -14.36 28.99
CA GLU A 51 -5.65 -14.00 30.14
C GLU A 51 -5.62 -15.10 31.22
N GLU A 52 -5.40 -14.71 32.47
CA GLU A 52 -6.19 -15.24 33.60
C GLU A 52 -6.17 -14.27 34.79
N SER A 53 -7.33 -14.09 35.41
CA SER A 53 -7.62 -13.32 36.63
C SER A 53 -8.71 -14.10 37.39
N PRO A 54 -9.04 -13.88 38.69
CA PRO A 54 -8.46 -12.94 39.69
C PRO A 54 -8.15 -13.61 41.06
N ALA A 55 -7.48 -12.88 41.97
CA ALA A 55 -8.01 -12.52 43.30
C ALA A 55 -6.94 -11.99 44.29
N ALA A 56 -7.20 -10.78 44.77
CA ALA A 56 -7.14 -10.29 46.16
C ALA A 56 -5.80 -10.02 46.91
N GLU A 57 -5.80 -8.80 47.46
CA GLU A 57 -5.14 -8.27 48.68
C GLU A 57 -3.66 -7.80 48.64
N THR A 58 -3.50 -6.47 48.70
CA THR A 58 -2.32 -5.75 49.22
C THR A 58 -2.30 -5.82 50.76
N PRO A 59 -1.14 -5.71 51.46
CA PRO A 59 -0.43 -4.42 51.59
C PRO A 59 1.11 -4.49 51.57
N ALA A 60 1.72 -3.33 51.27
CA ALA A 60 3.16 -2.99 51.37
C ALA A 60 3.64 -2.95 52.85
N PRO A 61 4.86 -2.46 53.22
CA PRO A 61 6.07 -2.06 52.46
C PRO A 61 7.41 -2.57 53.09
N ALA A 62 8.56 -2.40 52.41
CA ALA A 62 9.86 -2.03 53.02
C ALA A 62 11.03 -2.01 52.00
N ALA A 63 11.69 -0.87 51.86
CA ALA A 63 13.10 -0.72 51.47
C ALA A 63 13.99 -0.75 52.76
N PRO A 64 15.34 -0.61 52.74
CA PRO A 64 16.35 -0.50 51.67
C PRO A 64 17.47 -1.60 51.87
N GLU A 65 18.65 -1.69 51.24
CA GLU A 65 19.72 -0.72 51.03
C GLU A 65 20.92 -1.38 50.29
N LYS A 66 21.59 -0.60 49.43
CA LYS A 66 23.06 -0.45 49.24
C LYS A 66 23.94 -1.47 48.46
N GLY A 67 24.66 -0.86 47.50
CA GLY A 67 26.07 -1.13 47.14
C GLY A 67 26.25 -1.89 45.82
N ALA A 68 27.14 -1.54 44.90
CA ALA A 68 28.14 -0.49 44.79
C ALA A 68 28.56 -0.37 43.31
N ALA A 69 29.26 0.74 43.02
CA ALA A 69 29.77 1.26 41.75
C ALA A 69 30.57 0.34 40.80
N SER A 70 30.44 0.61 39.49
CA SER A 70 31.47 0.79 38.42
C SER A 70 30.70 0.67 37.08
N GLU A 71 30.95 1.37 35.99
CA GLU A 71 32.04 2.22 35.54
C GLU A 71 31.51 2.99 34.31
N THR A 72 31.98 4.21 34.14
CA THR A 72 31.72 5.10 33.01
C THR A 72 32.47 4.62 31.77
N GLU A 73 31.77 4.47 30.64
CA GLU A 73 32.38 4.57 29.31
C GLU A 73 31.51 5.50 28.45
N GLU A 74 32.05 6.69 28.22
CA GLU A 74 31.62 7.61 27.17
C GLU A 74 31.97 6.98 25.82
N LYS A 75 30.98 6.78 24.95
CA LYS A 75 31.21 6.71 23.51
C LYS A 75 30.38 7.77 22.82
N GLN A 76 31.10 8.83 22.50
CA GLN A 76 30.68 9.94 21.66
C GLN A 76 30.61 9.48 20.19
N THR A 77 29.70 10.11 19.47
CA THR A 77 29.62 10.26 18.00
C THR A 77 29.06 9.07 17.22
N GLU A 78 27.81 9.21 16.79
CA GLU A 78 27.53 9.20 15.36
C GLU A 78 26.45 10.27 15.10
N GLN A 79 26.90 11.29 14.38
CA GLN A 79 26.11 12.43 13.93
C GLN A 79 25.14 11.88 12.90
N ALA A 80 23.85 11.83 13.24
CA ALA A 80 22.81 11.48 12.28
C ALA A 80 22.95 12.39 11.07
N GLU A 81 23.14 11.74 9.93
CA GLU A 81 23.23 12.31 8.60
C GLU A 81 21.98 13.16 8.40
N ALA A 82 22.18 14.47 8.20
CA ALA A 82 21.11 15.34 7.78
C ALA A 82 20.58 14.77 6.47
N THR A 83 19.34 14.28 6.48
CA THR A 83 18.59 14.01 5.27
C THR A 83 18.53 15.33 4.52
N ASP A 84 19.34 15.39 3.46
CA ASP A 84 19.40 16.54 2.58
C ASP A 84 18.00 16.73 1.99
N PHE A 85 17.47 17.94 2.11
CA PHE A 85 16.24 18.30 1.42
C PHE A 85 16.51 18.07 -0.07
N PRO A 86 15.70 17.31 -0.82
CA PRO A 86 15.68 17.55 -2.25
C PRO A 86 15.36 19.03 -2.40
N GLU A 87 16.33 19.82 -2.87
CA GLU A 87 16.19 21.26 -3.09
C GLU A 87 14.85 21.47 -3.78
N GLY A 88 13.89 22.01 -3.04
CA GLY A 88 12.56 22.28 -3.53
C GLY A 88 12.70 23.10 -4.80
N ASP A 89 12.28 22.53 -5.90
CA ASP A 89 11.77 23.23 -7.06
C ASP A 89 10.64 24.12 -6.56
N GLY A 90 11.05 25.30 -6.06
CA GLY A 90 10.25 26.20 -5.26
C GLY A 90 8.94 26.58 -5.92
N GLN A 91 7.90 25.81 -5.63
CA GLN A 91 6.54 26.24 -5.83
C GLN A 91 6.17 27.10 -4.62
N GLU A 92 6.69 28.33 -4.60
CA GLU A 92 6.16 29.40 -3.75
C GLU A 92 4.72 29.71 -4.22
N GLY A 93 3.78 28.92 -3.73
CA GLY A 93 2.37 28.97 -4.12
C GLY A 93 1.45 28.85 -2.91
N PRO A 94 0.20 29.32 -3.02
CA PRO A 94 -0.78 29.24 -1.94
C PRO A 94 -1.06 27.78 -1.49
N GLU A 95 -0.74 26.79 -2.31
CA GLU A 95 -0.78 25.35 -1.98
C GLU A 95 0.19 24.98 -0.84
N MET A 96 1.45 25.43 -0.89
CA MET A 96 2.45 25.10 0.13
C MET A 96 2.07 25.69 1.49
N ALA A 97 1.54 26.91 1.50
CA ALA A 97 1.01 27.53 2.70
C ALA A 97 -0.20 26.76 3.28
N ALA A 98 -1.07 26.22 2.41
CA ALA A 98 -2.19 25.39 2.85
C ALA A 98 -1.72 24.04 3.39
N TYR A 99 -0.71 23.42 2.78
CA TYR A 99 -0.09 22.19 3.27
C TYR A 99 0.58 22.39 4.62
N ALA A 100 1.40 23.43 4.76
CA ALA A 100 2.03 23.76 6.04
C ALA A 100 0.98 24.01 7.14
N ALA A 101 -0.05 24.80 6.86
CA ALA A 101 -1.12 25.05 7.82
C ALA A 101 -1.88 23.77 8.21
N ALA A 102 -2.13 22.86 7.27
CA ALA A 102 -2.76 21.58 7.57
C ALA A 102 -1.87 20.69 8.45
N LEU A 103 -0.57 20.62 8.17
CA LEU A 103 0.38 19.86 8.98
C LEU A 103 0.53 20.45 10.39
N GLU A 104 0.56 21.79 10.53
CA GLU A 104 0.54 22.47 11.83
C GLU A 104 -0.71 22.12 12.64
N GLU A 105 -1.88 22.10 11.99
CA GLU A 105 -3.16 21.75 12.62
C GLU A 105 -3.20 20.28 13.06
N ILE A 106 -2.72 19.36 12.21
CA ILE A 106 -2.59 17.94 12.55
C ILE A 106 -1.63 17.78 13.73
N TYR A 107 -0.47 18.44 13.69
CA TYR A 107 0.56 18.32 14.72
C TYR A 107 0.14 18.91 16.07
N THR A 108 -0.50 20.08 16.07
CA THR A 108 -0.80 20.84 17.30
C THR A 108 -2.18 20.51 17.87
N ASN A 109 -3.17 20.39 16.98
CA ASN A 109 -4.58 20.29 17.33
C ASN A 109 -5.17 18.92 16.99
N HIS A 110 -4.39 18.03 16.37
CA HIS A 110 -4.78 16.66 16.02
C HIS A 110 -6.03 16.60 15.14
N THR A 111 -6.24 17.64 14.34
CA THR A 111 -7.41 17.81 13.49
C THR A 111 -6.99 17.83 12.03
N PHE A 112 -7.62 16.99 11.22
CA PHE A 112 -7.30 16.87 9.80
C PHE A 112 -8.10 17.88 8.96
N PRO A 113 -7.74 18.14 7.69
CA PRO A 113 -8.41 19.13 6.84
C PRO A 113 -9.93 18.99 6.70
N ASP A 114 -10.48 17.78 6.86
CA ASP A 114 -11.91 17.52 6.84
C ASP A 114 -12.59 17.66 8.22
N GLY A 115 -11.84 18.08 9.23
CA GLY A 115 -12.27 18.24 10.62
C GLY A 115 -12.34 16.93 11.41
N LYS A 116 -11.87 15.81 10.87
CA LYS A 116 -11.84 14.53 11.60
C LYS A 116 -10.69 14.49 12.59
N ASP A 117 -10.94 13.76 13.68
CA ASP A 117 -9.96 13.26 14.63
C ASP A 117 -9.77 11.75 14.34
N PHE A 118 -8.54 11.35 14.08
CA PHE A 118 -8.16 9.97 13.81
C PHE A 118 -7.73 9.21 15.06
N GLY A 119 -8.17 9.68 16.24
CA GLY A 119 -7.99 8.97 17.49
C GLY A 119 -6.69 9.33 18.19
N PHE A 120 -6.37 10.61 18.29
CA PHE A 120 -5.24 11.03 19.12
C PHE A 120 -5.35 10.47 20.54
N ASP A 121 -4.33 9.72 20.97
CA ASP A 121 -4.35 9.01 22.25
C ASP A 121 -3.52 9.68 23.35
N GLY A 122 -2.68 10.65 23.00
CA GLY A 122 -1.81 11.38 23.92
C GLY A 122 -0.65 10.56 24.50
N PHE A 123 -0.42 9.34 24.00
CA PHE A 123 0.66 8.46 24.45
C PHE A 123 1.81 8.39 23.45
N HIS A 124 1.51 8.46 22.16
CA HIS A 124 2.50 8.40 21.09
C HIS A 124 3.02 9.79 20.71
N ASP A 125 4.25 9.83 20.20
CA ASP A 125 4.89 11.06 19.76
C ASP A 125 4.45 11.41 18.33
N MET A 126 3.78 12.56 18.17
CA MET A 126 3.28 13.03 16.87
C MET A 126 4.38 13.17 15.80
N SER A 127 5.63 13.37 16.20
CA SER A 127 6.76 13.49 15.29
C SER A 127 7.12 12.20 14.55
N GLU A 128 6.68 11.04 15.05
CA GLU A 128 6.90 9.74 14.39
C GLU A 128 6.02 9.57 13.13
N ASN A 129 4.96 10.37 12.97
CA ASN A 129 4.19 10.42 11.74
C ASN A 129 5.02 11.00 10.60
N LYS A 130 4.62 10.74 9.36
CA LYS A 130 5.37 11.20 8.18
C LYS A 130 4.49 11.99 7.23
N PHE A 131 5.13 12.86 6.45
CA PHE A 131 4.48 13.53 5.34
C PHE A 131 5.45 13.72 4.16
N ALA A 132 4.90 13.99 2.98
CA ALA A 132 5.66 14.37 1.79
C ALA A 132 4.82 15.30 0.91
N VAL A 133 5.47 16.13 0.09
CA VAL A 133 4.81 16.89 -0.97
C VAL A 133 5.42 16.43 -2.30
N TYR A 134 4.63 15.71 -3.10
CA TYR A 134 5.13 15.02 -4.29
C TYR A 134 4.02 14.87 -5.34
N ASP A 135 4.36 14.94 -6.62
CA ASP A 135 3.45 14.67 -7.75
C ASP A 135 3.33 13.14 -7.93
N ILE A 136 2.28 12.55 -7.36
CA ILE A 136 2.12 11.09 -7.32
C ILE A 136 1.27 10.52 -8.46
N ASP A 137 0.51 11.37 -9.15
CA ASP A 137 -0.35 10.97 -10.27
C ASP A 137 0.19 11.41 -11.65
N SER A 138 1.31 12.13 -11.67
CA SER A 138 1.98 12.67 -12.85
C SER A 138 1.15 13.70 -13.62
N ASP A 139 0.24 14.40 -12.95
CA ASP A 139 -0.55 15.49 -13.53
C ASP A 139 0.20 16.85 -13.56
N GLY A 140 1.36 16.92 -12.90
CA GLY A 140 2.21 18.10 -12.80
C GLY A 140 1.89 19.02 -11.62
N LYS A 141 0.93 18.65 -10.77
CA LYS A 141 0.69 19.24 -9.45
C LYS A 141 1.29 18.31 -8.39
N LYS A 142 1.61 18.88 -7.23
CA LYS A 142 2.12 18.10 -6.10
C LYS A 142 1.00 17.94 -5.10
N GLU A 143 0.89 16.75 -4.54
CA GLU A 143 -0.08 16.42 -3.50
C GLU A 143 0.63 16.39 -2.14
N LEU A 144 -0.11 16.72 -1.08
CA LEU A 144 0.34 16.47 0.28
C LEU A 144 -0.05 15.04 0.68
N ILE A 145 0.95 14.24 1.01
CA ILE A 145 0.77 12.89 1.53
C ILE A 145 1.02 12.93 3.04
N VAL A 146 0.13 12.39 3.84
CA VAL A 146 0.27 12.27 5.31
C VAL A 146 0.11 10.81 5.71
N LEU A 147 1.12 10.24 6.37
CA LEU A 147 1.07 8.92 6.99
C LEU A 147 0.93 9.10 8.51
N TYR A 148 -0.27 8.86 9.01
CA TYR A 148 -0.61 8.96 10.43
C TYR A 148 -0.70 7.56 11.05
N THR A 149 0.27 7.21 11.89
CA THR A 149 0.45 5.89 12.50
C THR A 149 0.48 5.92 14.02
N THR A 150 0.55 7.10 14.64
CA THR A 150 0.69 7.26 16.11
C THR A 150 -0.66 7.24 16.81
N THR A 151 -1.42 6.17 16.59
CA THR A 151 -2.78 5.97 17.13
C THR A 151 -3.13 4.48 17.15
N TYR A 152 -4.34 4.12 17.58
CA TYR A 152 -4.85 2.76 17.45
C TYR A 152 -5.05 2.37 15.98
N MET A 153 -4.96 1.07 15.67
CA MET A 153 -4.95 0.53 14.30
C MET A 153 -6.07 1.09 13.39
N ALA A 154 -7.30 1.19 13.89
CA ALA A 154 -8.43 1.70 13.12
C ALA A 154 -8.41 3.22 12.89
N GLY A 155 -7.58 3.96 13.62
CA GLY A 155 -7.30 5.38 13.41
C GLY A 155 -6.15 5.64 12.46
N MET A 156 -5.27 4.65 12.24
CA MET A 156 -4.13 4.81 11.33
C MET A 156 -4.63 5.10 9.91
N THR A 157 -4.03 6.11 9.26
CA THR A 157 -4.44 6.53 7.91
C THR A 157 -3.26 7.06 7.10
N GLY A 158 -3.20 6.69 5.83
CA GLY A 158 -2.44 7.37 4.79
C GLY A 158 -3.42 8.19 3.94
N THR A 159 -3.22 9.49 3.88
CA THR A 159 -4.13 10.40 3.16
C THR A 159 -3.36 11.24 2.15
N VAL A 160 -3.89 11.30 0.93
CA VAL A 160 -3.40 12.16 -0.15
C VAL A 160 -4.35 13.35 -0.27
N TYR A 161 -3.81 14.56 -0.24
CA TYR A 161 -4.55 15.82 -0.35
C TYR A 161 -4.13 16.61 -1.58
N ALA A 162 -5.11 16.95 -2.41
CA ALA A 162 -4.98 17.98 -3.43
C ALA A 162 -5.39 19.35 -2.89
N TYR A 163 -4.75 20.40 -3.41
CA TYR A 163 -5.11 21.78 -3.15
C TYR A 163 -6.15 22.28 -4.16
N ASP A 164 -7.34 22.65 -3.66
CA ASP A 164 -8.37 23.30 -4.48
C ASP A 164 -8.15 24.81 -4.50
N SER A 165 -7.55 25.30 -5.59
CA SER A 165 -7.29 26.73 -5.81
C SER A 165 -8.54 27.62 -5.82
N SER A 166 -9.74 27.06 -6.07
CA SER A 166 -10.97 27.83 -6.13
C SER A 166 -11.51 28.18 -4.73
N SER A 167 -11.34 27.27 -3.77
CA SER A 167 -11.77 27.42 -2.38
C SER A 167 -10.62 27.80 -1.44
N GLY A 168 -9.37 27.54 -1.86
CA GLY A 168 -8.18 27.65 -1.04
C GLY A 168 -8.08 26.58 0.05
N THR A 169 -8.73 25.42 -0.16
CA THR A 169 -8.82 24.34 0.84
C THR A 169 -8.19 23.04 0.32
N LEU A 170 -7.91 22.12 1.24
CA LEU A 170 -7.43 20.78 0.90
C LEU A 170 -8.60 19.80 0.77
N ARG A 171 -8.53 18.94 -0.25
CA ARG A 171 -9.49 17.87 -0.50
C ARG A 171 -8.74 16.55 -0.57
N ALA A 172 -9.22 15.55 0.16
CA ALA A 172 -8.65 14.21 0.07
C ALA A 172 -8.97 13.58 -1.29
N GLU A 173 -7.96 13.00 -1.92
CA GLU A 173 -8.06 12.22 -3.16
C GLU A 173 -8.02 10.73 -2.92
N LEU A 174 -7.30 10.32 -1.87
CA LEU A 174 -7.22 8.97 -1.34
C LEU A 174 -7.14 9.06 0.19
N GLN A 175 -7.83 8.14 0.88
CA GLN A 175 -7.69 7.94 2.31
C GLN A 175 -7.79 6.43 2.59
N GLU A 176 -6.71 5.82 3.04
CA GLU A 176 -6.59 4.37 3.26
C GLU A 176 -5.69 4.05 4.46
N PHE A 177 -5.50 2.77 4.78
CA PHE A 177 -4.44 2.36 5.73
C PHE A 177 -3.05 2.85 5.25
N PRO A 178 -2.14 3.30 6.14
CA PRO A 178 -0.93 4.04 5.74
C PRO A 178 0.15 3.19 5.05
N SER A 179 -0.01 1.87 4.91
CA SER A 179 0.89 1.05 4.10
C SER A 179 0.54 1.22 2.61
N LEU A 180 1.10 2.27 2.02
CA LEU A 180 0.83 2.72 0.64
C LEU A 180 2.09 2.62 -0.22
N THR A 181 1.95 2.03 -1.41
CA THR A 181 2.95 2.08 -2.48
C THR A 181 2.37 2.83 -3.67
N PHE A 182 3.00 3.95 -4.04
CA PHE A 182 2.62 4.76 -5.20
C PHE A 182 3.45 4.34 -6.42
N TYR A 183 2.87 4.37 -7.61
CA TYR A 183 3.53 3.99 -8.86
C TYR A 183 3.54 5.15 -9.85
N ASP A 184 4.57 5.19 -10.71
CA ASP A 184 4.83 6.24 -11.70
C ASP A 184 3.78 6.40 -12.82
N ASN A 185 2.71 5.61 -12.78
CA ASN A 185 1.55 5.71 -13.66
C ASN A 185 0.26 6.14 -12.93
N GLY A 186 0.36 6.58 -11.67
CA GLY A 186 -0.79 6.97 -10.85
C GLY A 186 -1.59 5.79 -10.30
N ALA A 187 -1.04 4.57 -10.30
CA ALA A 187 -1.60 3.47 -9.52
C ALA A 187 -1.13 3.54 -8.05
N VAL A 188 -1.97 3.08 -7.13
CA VAL A 188 -1.61 2.93 -5.72
C VAL A 188 -1.98 1.54 -5.24
N VAL A 189 -1.09 0.92 -4.49
CA VAL A 189 -1.36 -0.31 -3.74
C VAL A 189 -1.42 0.05 -2.27
N ALA A 190 -2.55 -0.26 -1.62
CA ALA A 190 -2.77 -0.09 -0.20
C ALA A 190 -2.89 -1.45 0.47
N GLU A 191 -1.93 -1.83 1.29
CA GLU A 191 -2.02 -3.05 2.09
C GLU A 191 -3.09 -2.89 3.18
N TRP A 192 -3.78 -3.98 3.51
CA TRP A 192 -4.82 -3.92 4.55
C TRP A 192 -4.22 -3.76 5.93
N SER A 193 -5.01 -3.21 6.86
CA SER A 193 -4.62 -3.13 8.27
C SER A 193 -4.38 -4.48 8.94
N HIS A 194 -4.92 -5.57 8.37
CA HIS A 194 -4.83 -6.90 8.92
C HIS A 194 -4.78 -7.98 7.83
N ASN A 195 -4.01 -9.02 8.11
CA ASN A 195 -4.07 -10.30 7.42
C ASN A 195 -4.70 -11.36 8.34
N GLN A 196 -6.02 -11.32 8.48
CA GLN A 196 -6.80 -12.25 9.32
C GLN A 196 -7.35 -13.46 8.56
N GLY A 197 -7.00 -13.58 7.27
CA GLY A 197 -7.53 -14.60 6.38
C GLY A 197 -6.71 -15.87 6.35
N MET A 198 -6.85 -16.59 5.25
CA MET A 198 -6.09 -17.80 4.97
C MET A 198 -4.80 -17.52 4.19
N ALA A 199 -4.42 -16.24 4.00
CA ALA A 199 -3.39 -15.84 3.04
C ALA A 199 -1.94 -16.15 3.46
N GLY A 200 -1.71 -16.57 4.71
CA GLY A 200 -0.37 -16.89 5.21
C GLY A 200 0.54 -15.68 5.15
N ASP A 201 1.72 -15.82 4.55
CA ASP A 201 2.69 -14.74 4.40
C ASP A 201 2.30 -13.71 3.32
N PHE A 202 1.37 -14.04 2.43
CA PHE A 202 0.84 -13.06 1.48
C PHE A 202 -0.01 -12.01 2.20
N TRP A 203 0.36 -10.75 2.11
CA TRP A 203 -0.41 -9.66 2.71
C TRP A 203 -1.50 -9.16 1.74
N PRO A 204 -2.79 -9.21 2.12
CA PRO A 204 -3.86 -8.70 1.28
C PRO A 204 -3.77 -7.19 1.04
N TYR A 205 -4.22 -6.74 -0.13
CA TYR A 205 -4.12 -5.34 -0.53
C TYR A 205 -5.25 -4.89 -1.45
N THR A 206 -5.39 -3.58 -1.59
CA THR A 206 -6.33 -2.90 -2.49
C THR A 206 -5.54 -2.16 -3.56
N VAL A 207 -6.01 -2.19 -4.80
CA VAL A 207 -5.45 -1.43 -5.93
C VAL A 207 -6.35 -0.25 -6.24
N TYR A 208 -5.73 0.90 -6.40
CA TYR A 208 -6.36 2.15 -6.81
C TYR A 208 -5.74 2.65 -8.10
N SER A 209 -6.56 3.33 -8.91
CA SER A 209 -6.10 4.03 -10.11
C SER A 209 -6.58 5.48 -10.08
N TYR A 210 -5.71 6.40 -10.45
CA TYR A 210 -6.05 7.81 -10.51
C TYR A 210 -7.07 8.11 -11.64
N ASN A 211 -8.11 8.86 -11.31
CA ASN A 211 -9.10 9.37 -12.25
C ASN A 211 -8.97 10.89 -12.42
N SER A 212 -8.28 11.29 -13.50
CA SER A 212 -8.11 12.72 -13.88
C SER A 212 -9.41 13.49 -14.14
N GLY A 213 -10.54 12.81 -14.35
CA GLY A 213 -11.84 13.46 -14.54
C GLY A 213 -12.46 13.94 -13.24
N THR A 214 -12.15 13.28 -12.13
CA THR A 214 -12.66 13.60 -10.79
C THR A 214 -11.59 14.08 -9.82
N ASP A 215 -10.31 13.98 -10.20
CA ASP A 215 -9.16 14.37 -9.38
C ASP A 215 -9.15 13.53 -8.08
N THR A 216 -9.29 12.20 -8.24
CA THR A 216 -9.40 11.25 -7.12
C THR A 216 -8.87 9.87 -7.51
N TYR A 217 -8.45 9.10 -6.51
CA TYR A 217 -8.14 7.68 -6.68
C TYR A 217 -9.40 6.82 -6.57
N GLU A 218 -9.62 5.96 -7.56
CA GLU A 218 -10.74 5.01 -7.58
C GLU A 218 -10.24 3.61 -7.28
N GLN A 219 -10.94 2.91 -6.39
CA GLN A 219 -10.67 1.51 -6.10
C GLN A 219 -11.00 0.65 -7.32
N THR A 220 -10.00 -0.06 -7.86
CA THR A 220 -10.16 -0.89 -9.06
C THR A 220 -10.19 -2.38 -8.73
N ALA A 221 -9.51 -2.82 -7.66
CA ALA A 221 -9.52 -4.20 -7.22
C ALA A 221 -9.11 -4.37 -5.76
N MET A 222 -9.43 -5.53 -5.20
CA MET A 222 -8.87 -6.07 -3.97
C MET A 222 -8.20 -7.41 -4.27
N VAL A 223 -7.16 -7.74 -3.52
CA VAL A 223 -6.44 -9.00 -3.65
C VAL A 223 -6.24 -9.63 -2.28
N ASP A 224 -6.57 -10.89 -2.18
CA ASP A 224 -6.36 -11.75 -1.03
C ASP A 224 -5.81 -13.09 -1.52
N ALA A 225 -5.42 -13.98 -0.62
CA ALA A 225 -4.93 -15.30 -0.99
C ALA A 225 -5.43 -16.37 -0.02
N TRP A 226 -5.17 -17.62 -0.39
CA TRP A 226 -5.21 -18.76 0.50
C TRP A 226 -3.90 -19.52 0.35
N ASP A 227 -3.13 -19.53 1.43
CA ASP A 227 -1.98 -20.38 1.66
C ASP A 227 -2.44 -21.67 2.35
N LYS A 228 -2.31 -22.79 1.66
CA LYS A 228 -2.69 -24.12 2.13
C LYS A 228 -2.02 -24.50 3.45
N SER A 229 -0.83 -23.96 3.73
CA SER A 229 -0.09 -24.23 4.97
C SER A 229 -0.80 -23.68 6.21
N VAL A 230 -1.60 -22.61 6.06
CA VAL A 230 -2.47 -22.08 7.13
C VAL A 230 -3.59 -23.07 7.45
N GLY A 231 -4.13 -23.74 6.43
CA GLY A 231 -5.07 -24.84 6.60
C GLY A 231 -5.61 -25.37 5.28
N GLU A 232 -5.77 -26.70 5.23
CA GLU A 232 -6.42 -27.39 4.10
C GLU A 232 -7.90 -27.05 3.95
N LYS A 233 -8.50 -26.44 4.97
CA LYS A 233 -9.89 -25.95 4.95
C LYS A 233 -9.98 -24.54 5.48
N ASP A 234 -10.86 -23.75 4.88
CA ASP A 234 -11.20 -22.42 5.36
C ASP A 234 -12.14 -22.49 6.58
N TYR A 235 -12.52 -21.32 7.09
CA TYR A 235 -13.41 -21.20 8.24
C TYR A 235 -14.85 -21.69 7.99
N GLU A 236 -15.23 -21.87 6.73
CA GLU A 236 -16.54 -22.38 6.28
C GLU A 236 -16.50 -23.89 6.02
N GLY A 237 -15.30 -24.49 6.07
CA GLY A 237 -15.07 -25.91 5.85
C GLY A 237 -14.90 -26.29 4.38
N ASN A 238 -14.81 -25.32 3.46
CA ASN A 238 -14.43 -25.56 2.08
C ASN A 238 -12.98 -26.05 2.05
N SER A 239 -12.62 -26.88 1.08
CA SER A 239 -11.24 -27.39 0.97
C SER A 239 -10.42 -26.49 0.05
N PHE A 240 -9.11 -26.43 0.30
CA PHE A 240 -8.17 -25.74 -0.56
C PHE A 240 -8.32 -26.23 -2.03
N PRO A 241 -8.35 -25.33 -3.02
CA PRO A 241 -8.59 -25.67 -4.42
C PRO A 241 -7.33 -26.24 -5.11
N ASP A 242 -6.98 -27.48 -4.77
CA ASP A 242 -5.83 -28.21 -5.33
C ASP A 242 -5.83 -28.35 -6.86
N ASP A 243 -6.99 -28.21 -7.51
CA ASP A 243 -7.11 -28.26 -8.96
C ASP A 243 -6.76 -26.93 -9.65
N ILE A 244 -6.69 -25.83 -8.88
CA ILE A 244 -6.32 -24.49 -9.35
C ILE A 244 -4.84 -24.21 -9.14
N ASP A 245 -4.27 -24.65 -8.01
CA ASP A 245 -2.84 -24.62 -7.70
C ASP A 245 -2.03 -25.51 -8.67
N ALA A 246 -1.72 -24.99 -9.86
CA ALA A 246 -1.15 -25.76 -10.95
C ALA A 246 0.38 -25.85 -10.85
N ASP A 247 1.03 -24.88 -10.20
CA ASP A 247 2.45 -24.95 -9.87
C ASP A 247 2.76 -25.78 -8.61
N GLY A 248 1.74 -26.03 -7.77
CA GLY A 248 1.81 -26.90 -6.62
C GLY A 248 2.53 -26.27 -5.42
N ASP A 249 2.62 -24.95 -5.37
CA ASP A 249 3.24 -24.20 -4.28
C ASP A 249 2.33 -24.08 -3.04
N GLY A 250 1.05 -24.43 -3.18
CA GLY A 250 0.06 -24.36 -2.11
C GLY A 250 -0.54 -22.98 -1.91
N LEU A 251 -0.45 -22.06 -2.89
CA LEU A 251 -0.97 -20.71 -2.82
C LEU A 251 -1.92 -20.43 -3.99
N VAL A 252 -3.11 -19.90 -3.68
CA VAL A 252 -4.02 -19.37 -4.68
C VAL A 252 -4.46 -17.96 -4.33
N TYR A 253 -4.80 -17.17 -5.35
CA TYR A 253 -5.11 -15.76 -5.23
C TYR A 253 -6.57 -15.48 -5.54
N TYR A 254 -7.18 -14.55 -4.80
CA TYR A 254 -8.52 -14.05 -5.05
C TYR A 254 -8.45 -12.61 -5.50
N ILE A 255 -8.70 -12.39 -6.79
CA ILE A 255 -8.80 -11.05 -7.37
C ILE A 255 -10.26 -10.64 -7.36
N MET A 256 -10.54 -9.48 -6.77
CA MET A 256 -11.89 -8.97 -6.51
C MET A 256 -12.06 -7.60 -7.19
N PRO A 257 -12.49 -7.57 -8.47
CA PRO A 257 -12.65 -6.33 -9.23
C PRO A 257 -13.72 -5.41 -8.64
N GLY A 258 -13.52 -4.10 -8.76
CA GLY A 258 -14.47 -3.09 -8.30
C GLY A 258 -14.67 -3.05 -6.78
N GLY A 259 -13.76 -3.67 -6.01
CA GLY A 259 -13.75 -3.60 -4.55
C GLY A 259 -14.82 -4.39 -3.83
N THR A 260 -15.51 -5.31 -4.51
CA THR A 260 -16.50 -6.17 -3.87
C THR A 260 -15.82 -7.43 -3.32
N TYR A 261 -15.92 -7.66 -2.02
CA TYR A 261 -15.26 -8.79 -1.35
C TYR A 261 -15.95 -10.13 -1.70
N GLU A 262 -15.52 -10.78 -2.78
CA GLU A 262 -16.07 -12.05 -3.28
C GLU A 262 -14.96 -13.08 -3.59
N LYS A 263 -14.71 -14.00 -2.65
CA LYS A 263 -13.69 -15.07 -2.77
C LYS A 263 -14.19 -16.32 -3.50
N ASN A 264 -14.73 -16.14 -4.70
CA ASN A 264 -15.41 -17.24 -5.42
C ASN A 264 -14.59 -17.87 -6.55
N THR A 265 -13.62 -17.14 -7.10
CA THR A 265 -12.85 -17.57 -8.28
C THR A 265 -11.37 -17.42 -7.98
N PRO A 266 -10.74 -18.42 -7.31
CA PRO A 266 -9.30 -18.41 -7.11
C PRO A 266 -8.58 -18.58 -8.44
N VAL A 267 -7.37 -18.04 -8.51
CA VAL A 267 -6.44 -18.21 -9.63
C VAL A 267 -5.06 -18.59 -9.13
N ASP A 268 -4.29 -19.25 -9.98
CA ASP A 268 -2.89 -19.60 -9.71
C ASP A 268 -1.95 -18.41 -9.96
N PHE A 269 -0.67 -18.57 -9.59
CA PHE A 269 0.37 -17.53 -9.69
C PHE A 269 0.52 -16.93 -11.10
N GLU A 270 0.45 -17.76 -12.16
CA GLU A 270 0.61 -17.28 -13.54
C GLU A 270 -0.52 -16.30 -13.93
N GLU A 271 -1.76 -16.62 -13.57
CA GLU A 271 -2.92 -15.77 -13.89
C GLU A 271 -2.97 -14.53 -12.99
N TYR A 272 -2.62 -14.68 -11.71
CA TYR A 272 -2.43 -13.53 -10.81
C TYR A 272 -1.40 -12.53 -11.35
N THR A 273 -0.23 -13.02 -11.78
CA THR A 273 0.84 -12.16 -12.30
C THR A 273 0.40 -11.44 -13.57
N LYS A 274 -0.26 -12.13 -14.52
CA LYS A 274 -0.83 -11.52 -15.73
C LYS A 274 -1.85 -10.44 -15.40
N TRP A 275 -2.73 -10.70 -14.42
CA TRP A 275 -3.71 -9.71 -13.98
C TRP A 275 -3.00 -8.49 -13.36
N ARG A 276 -2.01 -8.70 -12.50
CA ARG A 276 -1.26 -7.62 -11.84
C ARG A 276 -0.54 -6.75 -12.88
N GLU A 277 0.13 -7.36 -13.85
CA GLU A 277 0.73 -6.67 -15.00
C GLU A 277 -0.30 -5.88 -15.81
N SER A 278 -1.53 -6.39 -15.98
CA SER A 278 -2.58 -5.66 -16.69
C SER A 278 -3.18 -4.51 -15.90
N SER A 279 -3.14 -4.57 -14.56
CA SER A 279 -3.79 -3.61 -13.67
C SER A 279 -2.88 -2.47 -13.25
N ILE A 280 -1.63 -2.80 -12.86
CA ILE A 280 -0.62 -1.82 -12.42
C ILE A 280 0.38 -1.55 -13.57
N GLY A 281 0.47 -2.41 -14.59
CA GLY A 281 1.42 -2.24 -15.68
C GLY A 281 2.83 -2.69 -15.32
N GLN A 282 3.80 -2.22 -16.10
CA GLN A 282 5.23 -2.27 -15.76
C GLN A 282 5.68 -1.03 -14.97
N ALA A 283 4.72 -0.36 -14.32
CA ALA A 283 4.95 0.85 -13.56
C ALA A 283 5.94 0.58 -12.43
N GLN A 284 6.80 1.56 -12.16
CA GLN A 284 7.80 1.47 -11.10
C GLN A 284 7.26 2.12 -9.83
N PRO A 285 7.53 1.54 -8.65
CA PRO A 285 7.20 2.19 -7.40
C PRO A 285 7.98 3.51 -7.30
N LEU A 286 7.31 4.55 -6.82
CA LEU A 286 7.90 5.85 -6.55
C LEU A 286 8.64 5.83 -5.22
N GLU A 287 9.86 6.38 -5.21
CA GLU A 287 10.57 6.68 -3.97
C GLU A 287 10.10 8.03 -3.43
N ILE A 288 9.16 7.99 -2.49
CA ILE A 288 8.59 9.20 -1.89
C ILE A 288 9.52 9.73 -0.79
N PRO A 289 9.98 11.00 -0.86
CA PRO A 289 10.90 11.59 0.11
C PRO A 289 10.17 12.03 1.38
N TYR A 290 9.70 11.06 2.16
CA TYR A 290 8.99 11.32 3.41
C TYR A 290 9.87 12.03 4.44
N LEU A 291 9.29 13.02 5.11
CA LEU A 291 9.83 13.71 6.28
C LEU A 291 9.02 13.36 7.51
N GLU A 292 9.67 13.35 8.67
CA GLU A 292 9.00 13.28 9.97
C GLU A 292 8.12 14.53 10.20
N LEU A 293 6.96 14.35 10.82
CA LEU A 293 6.00 15.40 11.12
C LEU A 293 6.46 16.25 12.32
N THR A 294 7.46 17.09 12.11
CA THR A 294 8.01 18.00 13.12
C THR A 294 7.75 19.45 12.75
N GLU A 295 7.68 20.34 13.75
CA GLU A 295 7.60 21.79 13.51
C GLU A 295 8.73 22.27 12.59
N GLU A 296 9.95 21.72 12.76
CA GLU A 296 11.11 22.07 11.95
C GLU A 296 10.91 21.69 10.47
N ASN A 297 10.42 20.49 10.18
CA ASN A 297 10.19 20.06 8.80
C ASN A 297 9.00 20.79 8.16
N ILE A 298 7.96 21.12 8.94
CA ILE A 298 6.82 21.89 8.44
C ILE A 298 7.25 23.31 8.05
N GLN A 299 8.13 23.95 8.81
CA GLN A 299 8.65 25.30 8.51
C GLN A 299 9.54 25.38 7.27
N LYS A 300 9.94 24.23 6.71
CA LYS A 300 10.81 24.15 5.51
C LYS A 300 10.01 23.99 4.22
N LEU A 301 8.69 23.82 4.30
CA LEU A 301 7.77 23.88 3.16
C LEU A 301 7.63 25.31 2.63
#